data_AF-A0A2G5VXF1-F1
#
_entry.id   AF-A0A2G5VXF1-F1
#
_cell.length_a   1.000
_cell.length_b   1.000
_cell.length_c   1.000
_cell.angle_alpha   90.00
_cell.angle_beta   90.00
_cell.angle_gamma   90.00
#
_symmetry.space_group_name_H-M   'P 1'
#
loop_
_entity.id
_entity.type
_entity.pdbx_description
1 polymer ?
#
loop_
_entity_poly.entity_id
_entity_poly.type
_entity_poly.pdbx_seq_one_letter_code
_entity_poly.pdbx_strand_id
1 'polypeptide(L)' 'MVKTITFSFTSSVFEGTEARETFTFEELEIDESLDEKEIGIELDRIYQAWIWDKLNVSGSIVIDEPDTFQ' A
#
# COMPACT_ATOMS: atom_id res chain seq x y z
N MET A 1 23.18 9.54 2.69
CA MET A 1 22.93 8.09 2.85
C MET A 1 21.65 7.81 2.10
N VAL A 2 21.62 6.80 1.23
CA VAL A 2 20.39 6.45 0.51
C VAL A 2 19.43 5.80 1.51
N LYS A 3 18.24 6.38 1.70
CA LYS A 3 17.20 5.76 2.53
C LYS A 3 16.53 4.65 1.72
N THR A 4 16.41 3.49 2.33
CA THR A 4 15.77 2.31 1.73
C THR A 4 14.60 1.86 2.59
N ILE A 5 13.51 1.51 1.94
CA ILE A 5 12.28 0.97 2.53
C ILE A 5 12.14 -0.47 2.07
N THR A 6 11.71 -1.37 2.95
CA THR A 6 11.36 -2.74 2.56
C THR A 6 9.89 -2.98 2.82
N PHE A 7 9.17 -3.33 1.77
CA PHE A 7 7.81 -3.82 1.86
C PHE A 7 7.83 -5.34 1.97
N SER A 8 7.03 -5.88 2.88
CA SER A 8 6.88 -7.33 3.00
C SER A 8 5.53 -7.68 3.58
N PHE A 9 4.86 -8.67 2.98
CA PHE A 9 3.67 -9.26 3.56
C PHE A 9 3.75 -10.79 3.52
N THR A 10 3.02 -11.42 4.42
CA THR A 10 2.79 -12.86 4.44
C THR A 10 1.31 -13.07 4.75
N SER A 11 0.62 -13.85 3.93
CA SER A 11 -0.75 -14.25 4.20
C SER A 11 -0.76 -15.45 5.14
N SER A 12 -1.46 -15.33 6.27
CA SER A 12 -1.77 -16.47 7.13
C SER A 12 -2.89 -17.35 6.60
N VAL A 13 -3.66 -16.85 5.62
CA VAL A 13 -4.84 -17.52 5.06
C VAL A 13 -4.52 -18.26 3.76
N PHE A 14 -3.64 -17.68 2.93
CA PHE A 14 -3.25 -18.27 1.65
C PHE A 14 -1.79 -18.77 1.74
N GLU A 15 -1.63 -20.08 1.87
CA GLU A 15 -0.31 -20.72 1.97
C GLU A 15 0.55 -20.39 0.73
N GLY A 16 1.81 -20.01 0.95
CA GLY A 16 2.73 -19.59 -0.12
C GLY A 16 2.51 -18.18 -0.66
N THR A 17 1.56 -17.42 -0.11
CA THR A 17 1.34 -16.01 -0.50
C THR A 17 2.16 -15.10 0.40
N GLU A 18 3.41 -14.89 0.00
CA GLU A 18 4.32 -13.92 0.60
C GLU A 18 5.05 -13.13 -0.48
N ALA A 19 5.39 -11.89 -0.18
CA ALA A 19 6.26 -11.09 -1.02
C ALA A 19 7.12 -10.17 -0.16
N ARG A 20 8.32 -9.88 -0.65
CA ARG A 20 9.25 -8.96 -0.03
C ARG A 20 10.03 -8.25 -1.12
N GLU A 21 9.99 -6.93 -1.11
CA GLU A 21 10.75 -6.08 -2.02
C GLU A 21 11.32 -4.88 -1.29
N THR A 22 12.50 -4.44 -1.72
CA THR A 22 13.21 -3.31 -1.14
C THR A 22 13.34 -2.23 -2.20
N PHE A 23 13.01 -1.01 -1.81
CA PHE A 23 13.01 0.17 -2.66
C PHE A 23 13.83 1.28 -2.02
N THR A 24 14.35 2.16 -2.84
CA THR A 24 14.89 3.45 -2.43
C THR A 24 13.77 4.50 -2.35
N PHE A 25 13.98 5.58 -1.61
CA PHE A 25 13.03 6.71 -1.62
C PHE A 25 12.82 7.29 -3.02
N GLU A 26 13.87 7.31 -3.85
CA GLU A 26 13.80 7.75 -5.24
C GLU A 26 12.90 6.84 -6.10
N GLU A 27 13.01 5.52 -5.95
CA GLU A 27 12.14 4.55 -6.66
C GLU A 27 10.67 4.66 -6.25
N LEU A 28 10.40 5.09 -5.02
CA LEU A 28 9.05 5.33 -4.52
C LEU A 28 8.56 6.76 -4.79
N GLU A 29 9.37 7.59 -5.44
CA GLU A 29 9.10 9.01 -5.71
C GLU A 29 8.69 9.79 -4.45
N ILE A 30 9.25 9.43 -3.29
CA ILE A 30 8.93 10.08 -2.01
C ILE A 30 9.70 11.39 -1.89
N ASP A 31 8.97 12.49 -1.67
CA ASP A 31 9.56 13.77 -1.36
C ASP A 31 10.16 13.77 0.06
N GLU A 32 11.50 13.80 0.14
CA GLU A 32 12.24 13.82 1.40
C GLU A 32 12.09 15.12 2.20
N SER A 33 11.47 16.16 1.62
CA SER A 33 11.17 17.41 2.33
C SER A 33 9.90 17.34 3.19
N LEU A 34 9.08 16.29 3.00
CA LEU A 34 7.89 16.03 3.79
C LEU A 34 8.23 15.67 5.24
N ASP A 35 7.30 15.96 6.15
CA ASP A 35 7.47 15.56 7.55
C ASP A 35 7.24 14.04 7.73
N GLU A 36 7.70 13.49 8.85
CA GLU A 36 7.65 12.05 9.13
C GLU A 36 6.23 11.48 9.04
N LYS A 37 5.21 12.26 9.44
CA LYS A 37 3.80 11.84 9.37
C LYS A 37 3.32 11.80 7.93
N GLU A 38 3.69 12.79 7.12
CA GLU A 38 3.36 12.82 5.70
C GLU A 38 4.02 11.67 4.94
N ILE A 39 5.30 11.40 5.20
CA ILE A 39 6.02 10.23 4.66
C ILE A 39 5.32 8.94 5.06
N GLY A 40 4.86 8.82 6.31
CA GLY A 40 4.11 7.65 6.79
C GLY A 40 2.80 7.41 6.02
N ILE A 41 2.05 8.47 5.72
CA ILE A 41 0.80 8.38 4.94
C ILE A 41 1.10 7.95 3.49
N GLU A 42 2.14 8.53 2.88
CA GLU A 42 2.50 8.20 1.51
C GLU A 42 2.99 6.75 1.39
N LEU A 43 3.84 6.31 2.32
CA LEU A 43 4.30 4.92 2.40
C LEU A 43 3.15 3.93 2.59
N ASP A 44 2.15 4.25 3.42
CA ASP A 44 0.98 3.37 3.62
C ASP A 44 0.18 3.20 2.32
N ARG A 45 -0.04 4.29 1.58
CA ARG A 45 -0.73 4.26 0.27
C ARG A 45 0.02 3.42 -0.75
N ILE A 46 1.33 3.66 -0.89
CA ILE A 46 2.18 2.91 -1.82
C ILE A 46 2.21 1.43 -1.43
N TYR A 47 2.33 1.13 -0.14
CA TYR A 47 2.34 -0.25 0.37
C TYR A 47 1.02 -0.98 0.08
N GLN A 48 -0.13 -0.32 0.28
CA GLN A 48 -1.43 -0.92 -0.04
C GLN A 48 -1.58 -1.21 -1.54
N ALA A 49 -1.20 -0.26 -2.40
CA ALA A 49 -1.20 -0.45 -3.85
C ALA A 49 -0.29 -1.60 -4.27
N TRP A 50 0.91 -1.69 -3.67
CA TRP A 50 1.87 -2.76 -3.90
C TRP A 50 1.32 -4.14 -3.49
N ILE A 51 0.64 -4.25 -2.35
CA ILE A 51 -0.03 -5.52 -1.95
C ILE A 51 -1.07 -5.91 -3.00
N TRP A 52 -1.92 -4.96 -3.42
CA TRP A 52 -3.01 -5.27 -4.35
C TRP A 52 -2.48 -5.74 -5.71
N ASP A 53 -1.41 -5.11 -6.19
CA ASP A 53 -0.68 -5.53 -7.39
C ASP A 53 -0.11 -6.95 -7.23
N LYS A 54 0.59 -7.24 -6.10
CA LYS A 54 1.17 -8.56 -5.84
C LYS A 54 0.14 -9.67 -5.69
N LEU A 55 -0.99 -9.38 -5.06
CA LEU A 55 -2.08 -10.34 -4.93
C LEU A 55 -2.87 -10.49 -6.24
N ASN A 56 -2.66 -9.60 -7.22
CA ASN A 56 -3.43 -9.51 -8.46
C ASN A 56 -4.95 -9.49 -8.20
N VAL A 57 -5.35 -8.75 -7.16
CA VAL A 57 -6.74 -8.65 -6.71
C VAL A 57 -7.33 -7.34 -7.22
N SER A 58 -8.41 -7.43 -8.00
CA SER A 58 -9.25 -6.29 -8.36
C SER A 58 -10.50 -6.25 -7.49
N GLY A 59 -10.80 -5.11 -6.88
CA GLY A 59 -12.02 -4.91 -6.09
C GLY A 59 -12.61 -3.51 -6.28
N SER A 60 -13.88 -3.34 -5.90
CA SER A 60 -14.56 -2.05 -5.87
C SER A 60 -15.29 -1.91 -4.54
N ILE A 61 -15.20 -0.74 -3.92
CA ILE A 61 -15.99 -0.41 -2.73
C ILE A 61 -17.31 0.19 -3.21
N VAL A 62 -18.42 -0.40 -2.78
CA VAL A 62 -19.77 0.14 -3.00
C VAL A 62 -20.31 0.60 -1.65
N ILE A 63 -20.77 1.85 -1.58
CA ILE A 63 -21.50 2.37 -0.43
C ILE A 63 -22.97 2.39 -0.83
N ASP A 64 -23.76 1.47 -0.28
CA ASP A 64 -25.22 1.52 -0.39
C ASP A 64 -25.72 2.62 0.55
N GLU A 65 -26.20 3.74 -0.01
CA GLU A 65 -27.03 4.67 0.74
C GLU A 65 -28.44 4.07 0.85
N PRO A 66 -29.04 4.01 2.04
CA PRO A 66 -30.42 3.55 2.16
C PRO A 66 -31.32 4.48 1.34
N ASP A 67 -32.09 3.90 0.41
CA ASP A 67 -33.08 4.62 -0.39
C ASP A 67 -34.02 5.43 0.52
N THR A 68 -33.75 6.73 0.66
CA THR A 68 -34.70 7.69 1.22
C THR A 68 -35.60 8.18 0.10
N PHE A 69 -36.41 7.30 -0.46
CA PHE A 69 -37.59 7.68 -1.23
C PHE A 69 -38.81 6.98 -0.62
N GLN A 70 -39.66 7.83 -0.05
CA GLN A 70 -40.88 7.56 0.70
C GLN A 70 -42.07 7.37 -0.24
#